data_AF-A0AAU9X455-F1
#
_entry.id   AF-A0AAU9X455-F1
#
_cell.length_a   1.000
_cell.length_b   1.000
_cell.length_c   1.000
_cell.angle_alpha   90.00
_cell.angle_beta   90.00
_cell.angle_gamma   90.00
#
_symmetry.space_group_name_H-M   'P 1'
#
loop_
_entity.id
_entity.type
_entity.pdbx_description
1 polymer ?
#
loop_
_entity_poly.entity_id
_entity_poly.type
_entity_poly.pdbx_seq_one_letter_code
_entity_poly.pdbx_strand_id
1 'polypeptide(L)'
;MNTVTVLVVAISLFMIANAAHKGHGKCLPGDKHKESPSAEKSMAACKSYKDASCCTSDFTKQLATSPIKKVGKFSWTPCNNTLSPKCEAFMVMVECFYRCSHNTYFWKNPDYPSAIMKAPVCASFCNGWFDACKDDLTCAKNWIADFNKTETGVNTCKKPCKNFSDYFTNGKDLCESMWGTSFVYKETDCLQMNFTSPNPNDDLVKRLSEKPESGALTMHASVKFLIHAFSLLLIANAAIGHEIGQRCLPGNNHKKYASAEENLVACKAYKNNSCCTSDFTRQLVPSPIKSIYNFSWTPCNNTLSARCEKFLVLIECFYRCSPDAIYWENPDFPSAIKKAPICASFCDEWYDACRYDLTCGRNWLTDFNFSADGVNTCKQPCRNFSDYFTDGKDLCEGKWGQTFVYKENDVDCLKMNITSPNQNEEVVKKRLSDKDA
;
A
#
# COMPACT_ATOMS: atom_id res chain seq x y z
N MET A 1 -20.97 5.32 -68.42
CA MET A 1 -22.08 4.49 -67.91
C MET A 1 -21.56 3.69 -66.72
N ASN A 2 -22.15 3.96 -65.54
CA ASN A 2 -22.36 3.05 -64.40
C ASN A 2 -21.12 2.44 -63.71
N THR A 3 -20.96 2.38 -62.39
CA THR A 3 -21.80 2.79 -61.24
C THR A 3 -20.93 2.72 -59.98
N VAL A 4 -21.27 3.58 -59.02
CA VAL A 4 -20.80 3.68 -57.64
C VAL A 4 -20.81 2.34 -56.88
N THR A 5 -19.76 2.00 -56.11
CA THR A 5 -19.91 1.23 -54.86
C THR A 5 -18.77 1.50 -53.86
N VAL A 6 -19.11 2.27 -52.82
CA VAL A 6 -18.70 2.21 -51.40
C VAL A 6 -17.25 2.56 -51.00
N LEU A 7 -17.20 3.71 -50.34
CA LEU A 7 -16.11 4.31 -49.57
C LEU A 7 -16.22 3.84 -48.09
N VAL A 8 -15.26 3.08 -47.55
CA VAL A 8 -15.02 2.98 -46.09
C VAL A 8 -13.52 2.79 -45.78
N VAL A 9 -12.90 3.91 -45.37
CA VAL A 9 -11.97 4.14 -44.24
C VAL A 9 -11.04 3.01 -43.78
N ALA A 10 -9.72 3.28 -43.77
CA ALA A 10 -8.87 3.17 -42.57
C ALA A 10 -7.51 3.85 -42.77
N ILE A 11 -7.32 5.01 -42.11
CA ILE A 11 -6.02 5.63 -41.88
C ILE A 11 -5.39 4.90 -40.68
N SER A 12 -4.39 4.07 -40.94
CA SER A 12 -3.61 3.37 -39.92
C SER A 12 -2.31 4.13 -39.66
N LEU A 13 -2.30 5.04 -38.69
CA LEU A 13 -1.08 5.67 -38.18
C LEU A 13 -1.09 5.69 -36.65
N PHE A 14 -0.05 5.07 -36.09
CA PHE A 14 0.49 5.19 -34.74
C PHE A 14 -0.40 4.75 -33.56
N MET A 15 -0.25 3.49 -33.14
CA MET A 15 -0.43 3.08 -31.74
C MET A 15 0.90 2.51 -31.24
N ILE A 16 1.59 3.31 -30.44
CA ILE A 16 2.71 2.88 -29.60
C ILE A 16 2.11 2.11 -28.42
N ALA A 17 2.58 0.89 -28.21
CA ALA A 17 2.20 0.04 -27.08
C ALA A 17 2.65 0.69 -25.76
N ASN A 18 1.72 1.02 -24.86
CA ASN A 18 2.02 1.38 -23.49
C ASN A 18 1.90 0.15 -22.59
N ALA A 19 3.03 -0.29 -22.04
CA ALA A 19 3.08 -1.19 -20.90
C ALA A 19 2.41 -0.53 -19.68
N ALA A 20 1.63 -1.29 -18.91
CA ALA A 20 0.93 -0.80 -17.73
C ALA A 20 1.91 -0.57 -16.56
N HIS A 21 2.32 0.67 -16.33
CA HIS A 21 3.04 1.10 -15.12
C HIS A 21 2.08 1.73 -14.11
N LYS A 22 2.35 1.59 -12.80
CA LYS A 22 1.64 2.35 -11.76
C LYS A 22 1.93 3.84 -11.97
N GLY A 23 0.89 4.64 -12.18
CA GLY A 23 1.00 6.11 -12.25
C GLY A 23 0.77 6.74 -13.62
N HIS A 24 0.52 5.97 -14.69
CA HIS A 24 0.07 6.59 -15.94
C HIS A 24 -1.42 6.94 -15.87
N GLY A 25 -1.72 8.23 -16.02
CA GLY A 25 -3.06 8.72 -16.34
C GLY A 25 -3.87 9.29 -15.17
N LYS A 26 -3.31 9.42 -13.96
CA LYS A 26 -4.03 10.04 -12.82
C LYS A 26 -3.20 11.13 -12.14
N CYS A 27 -3.90 12.16 -11.71
CA CYS A 27 -3.38 13.20 -10.84
C CYS A 27 -3.95 13.03 -9.42
N LEU A 28 -3.33 13.70 -8.45
CA LEU A 28 -3.88 13.71 -7.09
C LEU A 28 -5.29 14.34 -7.13
N PRO A 29 -6.31 13.75 -6.49
CA PRO A 29 -7.65 14.32 -6.45
C PRO A 29 -7.70 15.62 -5.63
N GLY A 30 -8.61 16.53 -6.01
CA GLY A 30 -8.89 17.78 -5.31
C GLY A 30 -8.63 19.03 -6.16
N ASP A 31 -8.97 20.20 -5.63
CA ASP A 31 -9.00 21.47 -6.39
C ASP A 31 -7.63 22.00 -6.85
N LYS A 32 -6.55 21.30 -6.50
CA LYS A 32 -5.18 21.72 -6.75
C LYS A 32 -4.56 21.08 -7.98
N HIS A 33 -5.24 20.10 -8.58
CA HIS A 33 -4.73 19.31 -9.70
C HIS A 33 -5.83 19.12 -10.75
N LYS A 34 -5.43 18.82 -11.98
CA LYS A 34 -6.32 18.33 -13.04
C LYS A 34 -6.82 16.93 -12.67
N GLU A 35 -7.86 16.45 -13.34
CA GLU A 35 -8.36 15.08 -13.13
C GLU A 35 -7.33 14.03 -13.63
N SER A 36 -6.71 14.31 -14.77
CA SER A 36 -5.70 13.44 -15.39
C SER A 36 -4.56 14.26 -16.00
N PRO A 37 -3.37 13.66 -16.16
CA PRO A 37 -2.22 14.32 -16.76
C PRO A 37 -2.50 14.69 -18.22
N SER A 38 -2.18 15.91 -18.60
CA SER A 38 -2.30 16.37 -20.00
C SER A 38 -1.29 17.45 -20.32
N ALA A 39 -1.00 17.61 -21.62
CA ALA A 39 -0.04 18.58 -22.09
C ALA A 39 -0.53 20.04 -21.90
N GLU A 40 0.39 20.94 -21.56
CA GLU A 40 0.14 22.36 -21.35
C GLU A 40 1.06 23.20 -22.24
N LYS A 41 0.47 24.03 -23.11
CA LYS A 41 1.22 24.71 -24.17
C LYS A 41 1.97 25.96 -23.67
N SER A 42 1.56 26.55 -22.55
CA SER A 42 1.97 27.92 -22.17
C SER A 42 2.34 28.04 -20.68
N MET A 43 3.13 27.10 -20.18
CA MET A 43 3.63 27.12 -18.81
C MET A 43 4.67 28.25 -18.59
N ALA A 44 4.35 29.20 -17.71
CA ALA A 44 5.25 30.30 -17.35
C ALA A 44 6.37 29.85 -16.40
N ALA A 45 6.06 28.89 -15.52
CA ALA A 45 7.00 28.15 -14.66
C ALA A 45 6.73 26.64 -14.78
N CYS A 46 7.49 25.79 -14.10
CA CYS A 46 7.30 24.31 -14.12
C CYS A 46 7.38 23.66 -15.52
N LYS A 47 8.09 24.30 -16.46
CA LYS A 47 8.12 23.90 -17.89
C LYS A 47 8.58 22.47 -18.13
N SER A 48 9.37 21.90 -17.22
CA SER A 48 9.83 20.52 -17.28
C SER A 48 8.70 19.48 -17.18
N TYR A 49 7.52 19.87 -16.69
CA TYR A 49 6.34 19.00 -16.57
C TYR A 49 5.32 19.17 -17.70
N LYS A 50 5.57 20.04 -18.70
CA LYS A 50 4.56 20.49 -19.67
C LYS A 50 3.90 19.38 -20.50
N ASP A 51 4.59 18.27 -20.75
CA ASP A 51 4.13 17.26 -21.70
C ASP A 51 3.07 16.31 -21.08
N ALA A 52 3.11 16.10 -19.77
CA ALA A 52 2.19 15.25 -19.01
C ALA A 52 1.89 15.85 -17.62
N SER A 53 1.38 17.09 -17.61
CA SER A 53 1.23 17.84 -16.36
C SER A 53 -0.08 17.54 -15.62
N CYS A 54 -0.03 17.59 -14.29
CA CYS A 54 -1.19 17.58 -13.41
C CYS A 54 -1.68 18.97 -12.97
N CYS A 55 -1.01 20.03 -13.41
CA CYS A 55 -1.42 21.42 -13.16
C CYS A 55 -1.79 22.11 -14.47
N THR A 56 -2.43 23.27 -14.40
CA THR A 56 -2.71 24.09 -15.58
C THR A 56 -1.60 25.12 -15.82
N SER A 57 -1.44 25.57 -17.07
CA SER A 57 -0.54 26.69 -17.42
C SER A 57 -0.86 27.94 -16.58
N ASP A 58 -2.14 28.18 -16.29
CA ASP A 58 -2.59 29.34 -15.52
C ASP A 58 -2.08 29.34 -14.08
N PHE A 59 -2.07 28.17 -13.42
CA PHE A 59 -1.47 28.01 -12.10
C PHE A 59 0.01 28.43 -12.09
N THR A 60 0.77 28.01 -13.11
CA THR A 60 2.22 28.25 -13.16
C THR A 60 2.60 29.74 -13.24
N LYS A 61 1.68 30.62 -13.64
CA LYS A 61 1.91 32.08 -13.67
C LYS A 61 2.21 32.65 -12.29
N GLN A 62 1.63 32.07 -11.22
CA GLN A 62 1.88 32.49 -9.84
C GLN A 62 3.31 32.17 -9.37
N LEU A 63 4.02 31.29 -10.09
CA LEU A 63 5.38 30.86 -9.78
C LEU A 63 6.43 31.46 -10.72
N ALA A 64 6.02 32.33 -11.66
CA ALA A 64 6.89 32.81 -12.73
C ALA A 64 7.59 34.14 -12.43
N THR A 65 7.09 34.91 -11.46
CA THR A 65 7.58 36.25 -11.14
C THR A 65 8.12 36.31 -9.72
N SER A 66 9.45 36.41 -9.60
CA SER A 66 10.15 36.62 -8.34
C SER A 66 10.07 38.09 -7.89
N PRO A 67 9.97 38.39 -6.59
CA PRO A 67 9.82 37.45 -5.49
C PRO A 67 8.38 36.93 -5.34
N ILE A 68 8.25 35.63 -5.08
CA ILE A 68 6.99 34.94 -4.87
C ILE A 68 6.57 35.15 -3.41
N LYS A 69 5.56 36.00 -3.21
CA LYS A 69 5.03 36.29 -1.87
C LYS A 69 4.09 35.21 -1.35
N LYS A 70 3.35 34.55 -2.25
CA LYS A 70 2.35 33.52 -1.89
C LYS A 70 2.03 32.62 -3.07
N VAL A 71 1.52 31.43 -2.77
CA VAL A 71 0.92 30.51 -3.75
C VAL A 71 -0.52 30.22 -3.32
N GLY A 72 -1.49 30.63 -4.14
CA GLY A 72 -2.89 30.67 -3.72
C GLY A 72 -3.08 31.55 -2.47
N LYS A 73 -3.52 30.93 -1.36
CA LYS A 73 -3.73 31.60 -0.07
C LYS A 73 -2.52 31.50 0.87
N PHE A 74 -1.57 30.62 0.57
CA PHE A 74 -0.45 30.32 1.44
C PHE A 74 0.73 31.29 1.18
N SER A 75 1.08 32.07 2.19
CA SER A 75 2.19 33.03 2.21
C SER A 75 3.53 32.32 2.30
N TRP A 76 4.47 32.72 1.45
CA TRP A 76 5.88 32.34 1.51
C TRP A 76 6.73 33.35 2.28
N THR A 77 6.11 34.45 2.73
CA THR A 77 6.79 35.51 3.50
C THR A 77 6.13 35.73 4.87
N PRO A 78 5.91 34.68 5.70
CA PRO A 78 5.25 34.83 7.00
C PRO A 78 6.08 35.66 8.00
N CYS A 79 7.37 35.80 7.74
CA CYS A 79 8.32 36.59 8.54
C CYS A 79 8.53 38.02 8.02
N ASN A 80 7.65 38.53 7.16
CA ASN A 80 7.79 39.84 6.50
C ASN A 80 9.11 40.03 5.73
N ASN A 81 9.73 38.92 5.31
CA ASN A 81 10.91 38.90 4.46
C ASN A 81 10.66 37.94 3.29
N THR A 82 11.22 38.26 2.12
CA THR A 82 11.21 37.35 0.97
C THR A 82 12.32 36.33 1.09
N LEU A 83 12.06 35.12 0.62
CA LEU A 83 13.12 34.11 0.46
C LEU A 83 14.20 34.63 -0.49
N SER A 84 15.44 34.23 -0.25
CA SER A 84 16.53 34.47 -1.19
C SER A 84 16.21 33.80 -2.54
N PRO A 85 16.76 34.31 -3.67
CA PRO A 85 16.50 33.72 -4.98
C PRO A 85 16.88 32.22 -5.06
N LYS A 86 17.91 31.80 -4.31
CA LYS A 86 18.33 30.40 -4.26
C LYS A 86 17.29 29.54 -3.53
N CYS A 87 16.83 29.97 -2.35
CA CYS A 87 15.81 29.23 -1.61
C CYS A 87 14.47 29.21 -2.35
N GLU A 88 14.05 30.35 -2.91
CA GLU A 88 12.83 30.47 -3.70
C GLU A 88 12.81 29.49 -4.89
N ALA A 89 13.95 29.32 -5.57
CA ALA A 89 14.07 28.35 -6.66
C ALA A 89 13.77 26.91 -6.22
N PHE A 90 14.26 26.49 -5.05
CA PHE A 90 13.94 25.17 -4.51
C PHE A 90 12.47 25.04 -4.12
N MET A 91 11.89 26.07 -3.49
CA MET A 91 10.46 26.10 -3.16
C MET A 91 9.59 25.99 -4.42
N VAL A 92 9.97 26.65 -5.51
CA VAL A 92 9.30 26.52 -6.82
C VAL A 92 9.45 25.10 -7.35
N MET A 93 10.63 24.47 -7.27
CA MET A 93 10.81 23.08 -7.71
C MET A 93 9.91 22.11 -6.93
N VAL A 94 9.79 22.29 -5.61
CA VAL A 94 8.92 21.47 -4.76
C VAL A 94 7.45 21.68 -5.12
N GLU A 95 7.00 22.93 -5.28
CA GLU A 95 5.61 23.22 -5.67
C GLU A 95 5.31 22.71 -7.09
N CYS A 96 6.25 22.86 -8.04
CA CYS A 96 6.11 22.30 -9.38
C CYS A 96 6.01 20.78 -9.35
N PHE A 97 6.84 20.09 -8.55
CA PHE A 97 6.74 18.65 -8.38
C PHE A 97 5.37 18.26 -7.85
N TYR A 98 4.95 18.82 -6.71
CA TYR A 98 3.69 18.48 -6.05
C TYR A 98 2.47 18.75 -6.94
N ARG A 99 2.44 19.88 -7.65
CA ARG A 99 1.27 20.32 -8.42
C ARG A 99 1.24 19.77 -9.84
N CYS A 100 2.39 19.67 -10.48
CA CYS A 100 2.46 19.43 -11.93
C CYS A 100 2.96 18.03 -12.28
N SER A 101 3.70 17.33 -11.40
CA SER A 101 4.21 16.00 -11.75
C SER A 101 3.10 14.95 -11.72
N HIS A 102 2.90 14.25 -12.84
CA HIS A 102 2.03 13.07 -12.89
C HIS A 102 2.52 11.91 -12.02
N ASN A 103 3.80 11.88 -11.66
CA ASN A 103 4.38 10.84 -10.81
C ASN A 103 3.99 10.99 -9.34
N THR A 104 3.53 12.17 -8.89
CA THR A 104 3.09 12.39 -7.50
C THR A 104 2.02 11.40 -7.05
N TYR A 105 1.17 10.95 -7.97
CA TYR A 105 0.13 9.96 -7.69
C TYR A 105 0.69 8.62 -7.17
N PHE A 106 1.92 8.25 -7.56
CA PHE A 106 2.59 7.04 -7.06
C PHE A 106 2.77 7.07 -5.53
N TRP A 107 2.91 8.26 -4.95
CA TRP A 107 3.04 8.50 -3.52
C TRP A 107 1.82 9.18 -2.92
N LYS A 108 0.62 9.01 -3.49
CA LYS A 108 -0.62 9.58 -2.96
C LYS A 108 -0.79 9.22 -1.48
N ASN A 109 -1.11 10.21 -0.66
CA ASN A 109 -1.42 10.02 0.75
C ASN A 109 -2.81 9.32 0.90
N PRO A 110 -2.90 8.22 1.66
CA PRO A 110 -4.13 7.45 1.80
C PRO A 110 -5.22 8.19 2.61
N ASP A 111 -4.82 8.97 3.60
CA ASP A 111 -5.74 9.69 4.51
C ASP A 111 -6.12 11.07 3.96
N TYR A 112 -5.24 11.66 3.15
CA TYR A 112 -5.42 12.96 2.53
C TYR A 112 -5.25 12.86 1.03
N PRO A 113 -6.31 12.55 0.27
CA PRO A 113 -6.19 12.17 -1.14
C PRO A 113 -5.49 13.20 -2.04
N SER A 114 -5.51 14.49 -1.69
CA SER A 114 -4.83 15.56 -2.42
C SER A 114 -3.35 15.71 -2.10
N ALA A 115 -2.84 15.01 -1.08
CA ALA A 115 -1.47 15.10 -0.61
C ALA A 115 -0.63 13.90 -1.08
N ILE A 116 0.68 13.99 -0.84
CA ILE A 116 1.64 12.90 -1.01
C ILE A 116 2.13 12.41 0.36
N MET A 117 2.66 11.20 0.40
CA MET A 117 3.23 10.60 1.59
C MET A 117 4.43 9.74 1.22
N LYS A 118 5.54 9.94 1.94
CA LYS A 118 6.79 9.18 1.82
C LYS A 118 7.37 9.15 0.39
N ALA A 119 7.25 10.25 -0.36
CA ALA A 119 7.93 10.39 -1.64
C ALA A 119 9.45 10.49 -1.41
N PRO A 120 10.28 9.57 -1.95
CA PRO A 120 11.70 9.51 -1.67
C PRO A 120 12.43 10.60 -2.45
N VAL A 121 12.88 11.66 -1.79
CA VAL A 121 13.60 12.77 -2.44
C VAL A 121 15.09 12.55 -2.32
N CYS A 122 15.82 12.82 -3.41
CA CYS A 122 17.26 12.60 -3.43
C CYS A 122 17.99 13.44 -2.39
N ALA A 123 18.94 12.81 -1.70
CA ALA A 123 19.82 13.41 -0.71
C ALA A 123 20.46 14.72 -1.21
N SER A 124 20.94 14.73 -2.45
CA SER A 124 21.53 15.90 -3.10
C SER A 124 20.55 17.07 -3.23
N PHE A 125 19.28 16.80 -3.54
CA PHE A 125 18.24 17.82 -3.61
C PHE A 125 17.93 18.38 -2.21
N CYS A 126 17.74 17.51 -1.22
CA CYS A 126 17.44 17.90 0.15
C CYS A 126 18.56 18.73 0.79
N ASN A 127 19.82 18.32 0.60
CA ASN A 127 20.99 19.05 1.10
C ASN A 127 21.13 20.40 0.39
N GLY A 128 20.98 20.43 -0.94
CA GLY A 128 21.00 21.68 -1.71
C GLY A 128 19.88 22.64 -1.31
N TRP A 129 18.69 22.11 -1.01
CA TRP A 129 17.55 22.92 -0.55
C TRP A 129 17.86 23.55 0.81
N PHE A 130 18.37 22.78 1.77
CA PHE A 130 18.79 23.32 3.05
C PHE A 130 19.90 24.35 2.91
N ASP A 131 20.96 24.07 2.15
CA ASP A 131 22.06 25.02 1.95
C ASP A 131 21.61 26.32 1.27
N ALA A 132 20.62 26.25 0.38
CA ALA A 132 20.05 27.41 -0.28
C ALA A 132 19.19 28.26 0.67
N CYS A 133 18.55 27.65 1.67
CA CYS A 133 17.60 28.31 2.56
C CYS A 133 18.14 28.62 3.96
N LYS A 134 19.28 28.06 4.38
CA LYS A 134 19.73 28.06 5.78
C LYS A 134 19.85 29.44 6.45
N ASP A 135 20.06 30.49 5.66
CA ASP A 135 20.18 31.88 6.10
C ASP A 135 18.89 32.71 5.88
N ASP A 136 17.88 32.13 5.23
CA ASP A 136 16.56 32.74 5.10
C ASP A 136 15.75 32.54 6.39
N LEU A 137 14.68 33.34 6.55
CA LEU A 137 13.86 33.33 7.75
C LEU A 137 12.64 32.42 7.62
N THR A 138 12.41 31.62 8.65
CA THR A 138 11.16 30.89 8.89
C THR A 138 10.76 30.95 10.36
N CYS A 139 9.55 30.50 10.65
CA CYS A 139 9.00 30.41 11.99
C CYS A 139 8.25 29.09 12.23
N ALA A 140 8.46 28.10 11.35
CA ALA A 140 7.77 26.82 11.36
C ALA A 140 8.74 25.71 10.95
N LYS A 141 8.74 24.60 11.70
CA LYS A 141 9.45 23.37 11.33
C LYS A 141 8.60 22.54 10.39
N ASN A 142 7.29 22.48 10.63
CA ASN A 142 6.30 21.87 9.75
C ASN A 142 5.35 22.95 9.21
N TRP A 143 5.47 23.24 7.91
CA TRP A 143 4.72 24.29 7.22
C TRP A 143 3.24 23.93 6.96
N ILE A 144 2.82 22.70 7.28
CA ILE A 144 1.41 22.28 7.24
C ILE A 144 0.70 22.58 8.57
N ALA A 145 1.40 22.36 9.70
CA ALA A 145 0.81 22.33 11.05
C ALA A 145 1.23 23.49 11.97
N ASP A 146 2.43 24.04 11.80
CA ASP A 146 3.03 24.94 12.81
C ASP A 146 2.68 26.42 12.62
N PHE A 147 1.93 26.78 11.58
CA PHE A 147 1.42 28.14 11.41
C PHE A 147 0.06 28.35 12.06
N ASN A 148 -0.23 29.59 12.44
CA ASN A 148 -1.60 30.04 12.67
C ASN A 148 -2.28 30.23 11.32
N LYS A 149 -3.52 29.74 11.17
CA LYS A 149 -4.32 29.92 9.95
C LYS A 149 -5.39 30.96 10.23
N THR A 150 -5.37 32.07 9.50
CA THR A 150 -6.46 33.05 9.55
C THR A 150 -7.71 32.48 8.85
N GLU A 151 -8.89 33.06 9.12
CA GLU A 151 -10.13 32.71 8.41
C GLU A 151 -10.00 32.87 6.88
N THR A 152 -9.15 33.78 6.43
CA THR A 152 -8.85 34.02 5.01
C THR A 152 -7.86 33.01 4.42
N GLY A 153 -7.32 32.09 5.23
CA GLY A 153 -6.39 31.03 4.83
C GLY A 153 -4.92 31.45 4.76
N VAL A 154 -4.56 32.62 5.30
CA VAL A 154 -3.19 33.12 5.36
C VAL A 154 -2.48 32.50 6.56
N ASN A 155 -1.27 31.99 6.35
CA ASN A 155 -0.41 31.49 7.42
C ASN A 155 0.37 32.62 8.09
N THR A 156 0.31 32.69 9.42
CA THR A 156 1.11 33.60 10.25
C THR A 156 1.90 32.83 11.31
N CYS A 157 3.01 33.42 11.77
CA CYS A 157 3.93 32.76 12.68
C CYS A 157 3.32 32.49 14.07
N LYS A 158 3.46 31.25 14.56
CA LYS A 158 3.25 30.90 15.98
C LYS A 158 4.50 31.13 16.84
N LYS A 159 5.66 30.97 16.23
CA LYS A 159 6.98 31.07 16.88
C LYS A 159 7.76 32.26 16.31
N PRO A 160 8.83 32.72 16.98
CA PRO A 160 9.67 33.78 16.45
C PRO A 160 10.30 33.41 15.10
N CYS A 161 10.46 34.41 14.24
CA CYS A 161 11.22 34.26 13.00
C CYS A 161 12.70 34.11 13.30
N LYS A 162 13.30 33.06 12.76
CA LYS A 162 14.72 32.74 12.86
C LYS A 162 15.22 32.15 11.55
N ASN A 163 16.52 31.91 11.45
CA ASN A 163 17.09 31.29 10.26
C ASN A 163 16.56 29.86 10.09
N PHE A 164 16.47 29.37 8.85
CA PHE A 164 16.10 27.96 8.63
C PHE A 164 17.05 27.01 9.36
N SER A 165 18.34 27.35 9.48
CA SER A 165 19.33 26.58 10.24
C SER A 165 19.02 26.46 11.74
N ASP A 166 18.17 27.34 12.30
CA ASP A 166 17.70 27.23 13.68
C ASP A 166 16.51 26.25 13.83
N TYR A 167 15.78 25.96 12.74
CA TYR A 167 14.63 25.05 12.74
C TYR A 167 14.96 23.66 12.15
N PHE A 168 15.92 23.62 11.23
CA PHE A 168 16.35 22.43 10.50
C PHE A 168 17.85 22.22 10.70
N THR A 169 18.22 21.02 11.15
CA THR A 169 19.61 20.68 11.44
C THR A 169 20.44 20.38 10.18
N ASN A 170 19.79 19.87 9.12
CA ASN A 170 20.41 19.54 7.83
C ASN A 170 19.34 19.30 6.75
N GLY A 171 19.76 18.93 5.54
CA GLY A 171 18.86 18.62 4.42
C GLY A 171 17.86 17.50 4.68
N LYS A 172 18.25 16.45 5.42
CA LYS A 172 17.34 15.36 5.80
C LYS A 172 16.23 15.88 6.71
N ASP A 173 16.60 16.59 7.77
CA ASP A 173 15.64 17.19 8.70
C ASP A 173 14.69 18.16 7.98
N LEU A 174 15.19 18.98 7.06
CA LEU A 174 14.36 19.86 6.24
C LEU A 174 13.36 19.08 5.38
N CYS A 175 13.82 18.12 4.59
CA CYS A 175 12.96 17.34 3.70
C CYS A 175 11.89 16.55 4.47
N GLU A 176 12.26 15.89 5.57
CA GLU A 176 11.36 15.02 6.34
C GLU A 176 10.45 15.77 7.32
N SER A 177 10.68 17.07 7.54
CA SER A 177 9.89 17.88 8.49
C SER A 177 9.02 18.94 7.83
N MET A 178 9.53 19.67 6.82
CA MET A 178 8.87 20.89 6.33
C MET A 178 7.45 20.66 5.83
N TRP A 179 7.24 19.57 5.09
CA TRP A 179 5.92 19.20 4.58
C TRP A 179 5.36 17.97 5.30
N GLY A 180 5.69 17.81 6.59
CA GLY A 180 5.32 16.65 7.39
C GLY A 180 5.80 15.35 6.75
N THR A 181 4.95 14.33 6.71
CA THR A 181 5.27 13.00 6.18
C THR A 181 5.33 12.91 4.64
N SER A 182 5.33 14.05 3.94
CA SER A 182 5.28 14.10 2.47
C SER A 182 6.52 13.50 1.82
N PHE A 183 7.71 13.81 2.35
CA PHE A 183 8.99 13.40 1.78
C PHE A 183 9.79 12.51 2.73
N VAL A 184 10.59 11.62 2.16
CA VAL A 184 11.60 10.83 2.86
C VAL A 184 12.94 11.07 2.20
N TYR A 185 13.99 11.28 2.98
CA TYR A 185 15.34 11.48 2.47
C TYR A 185 15.94 10.16 1.99
N LYS A 186 16.47 10.12 0.76
CA LYS A 186 17.03 8.89 0.20
C LYS A 186 18.24 9.15 -0.70
N GLU A 187 19.27 8.30 -0.59
CA GLU A 187 20.52 8.42 -1.36
C GLU A 187 20.39 7.96 -2.81
N THR A 188 19.64 6.88 -3.04
CA THR A 188 19.48 6.24 -4.36
C THR A 188 18.02 5.86 -4.60
N ASP A 189 17.63 5.55 -5.84
CA ASP A 189 16.23 5.26 -6.21
C ASP A 189 15.26 6.32 -5.64
N CYS A 190 15.53 7.58 -6.00
CA CYS A 190 14.94 8.78 -5.42
C CYS A 190 14.56 9.82 -6.50
N LEU A 191 13.66 10.73 -6.14
CA LEU A 191 13.09 11.77 -6.97
C LEU A 191 14.03 12.94 -7.17
N GLN A 192 14.11 13.39 -8.42
CA GLN A 192 14.81 14.62 -8.82
C GLN A 192 13.78 15.66 -9.26
N MET A 193 13.81 16.85 -8.65
CA MET A 193 12.88 17.95 -9.00
C MET A 193 13.57 19.04 -9.83
N ASN A 194 14.89 19.00 -9.93
CA ASN A 194 15.69 19.86 -10.79
C ASN A 194 16.12 19.08 -12.04
N PHE A 195 15.36 19.22 -13.12
CA PHE A 195 15.66 18.55 -14.39
C PHE A 195 15.06 19.33 -15.56
N THR A 196 15.56 19.01 -16.76
CA THR A 196 14.95 19.38 -18.04
C THR A 196 14.35 18.14 -18.69
N SER A 197 13.33 18.30 -19.54
CA SER A 197 12.70 17.18 -20.25
C SER A 197 13.76 16.31 -20.96
N PRO A 198 13.68 14.97 -20.88
CA PRO A 198 12.59 14.15 -20.32
C PRO A 198 12.56 14.10 -18.79
N ASN A 199 11.41 13.76 -18.20
CA ASN A 199 11.23 13.66 -16.75
C ASN A 199 11.93 12.40 -16.19
N PRO A 200 13.04 12.53 -15.44
CA PRO A 200 13.83 11.38 -14.97
C PRO A 200 13.07 10.53 -13.94
N ASN A 201 12.01 11.07 -13.35
CA ASN A 201 11.20 10.37 -12.38
C ASN A 201 10.27 9.34 -13.03
N ASP A 202 10.03 9.41 -14.34
CA ASP A 202 9.22 8.43 -15.07
C ASP A 202 9.90 7.07 -15.04
N ASP A 203 11.21 7.04 -15.31
CA ASP A 203 12.02 5.83 -15.23
C ASP A 203 12.11 5.32 -13.80
N LEU A 204 12.18 6.20 -12.80
CA LEU A 204 12.15 5.79 -11.40
C LEU A 204 10.82 5.10 -11.05
N VAL A 205 9.69 5.75 -11.34
CA VAL A 205 8.36 5.20 -11.09
C VAL A 205 8.16 3.89 -11.84
N LYS A 206 8.61 3.82 -13.09
CA LYS A 206 8.63 2.61 -13.89
C LYS A 206 9.44 1.50 -13.22
N ARG A 207 10.70 1.74 -12.83
CA ARG A 207 11.52 0.73 -12.13
C ARG A 207 10.91 0.29 -10.80
N LEU A 208 10.34 1.21 -10.02
CA LEU A 208 9.64 0.90 -8.78
C LEU A 208 8.31 0.14 -9.03
N SER A 209 7.75 0.26 -10.24
CA SER A 209 6.59 -0.51 -10.69
C SER A 209 6.97 -1.88 -11.27
N GLU A 210 8.17 -2.01 -11.84
CA GLU A 210 8.62 -3.18 -12.61
C GLU A 210 9.50 -4.14 -11.82
N LYS A 211 10.18 -3.72 -10.73
CA LYS A 211 11.05 -4.62 -9.95
C LYS A 211 10.25 -5.85 -9.46
N PRO A 212 10.54 -7.06 -9.96
CA PRO A 212 10.28 -8.29 -9.22
C PRO A 212 11.31 -8.35 -8.09
N GLU A 213 10.97 -8.80 -6.89
CA GLU A 213 12.02 -9.07 -5.90
C GLU A 213 12.92 -10.20 -6.43
N SER A 214 14.13 -9.84 -6.83
CA SER A 214 15.11 -10.75 -7.40
C SER A 214 15.76 -11.58 -6.31
N GLY A 215 15.39 -12.86 -6.26
CA GLY A 215 16.32 -13.96 -6.06
C GLY A 215 16.31 -14.84 -7.32
N ALA A 216 17.52 -15.17 -7.81
CA ALA A 216 17.87 -16.17 -8.84
C ALA A 216 17.98 -15.75 -10.33
N LEU A 217 19.24 -15.76 -10.76
CA LEU A 217 19.86 -16.17 -12.03
C LEU A 217 19.19 -15.87 -13.38
N THR A 218 19.91 -15.06 -14.15
CA THR A 218 19.85 -14.86 -15.60
C THR A 218 20.06 -16.14 -16.41
N MET A 219 19.21 -16.39 -17.40
CA MET A 219 19.57 -17.15 -18.60
C MET A 219 19.33 -16.28 -19.85
N HIS A 220 20.41 -16.02 -20.59
CA HIS A 220 20.39 -15.26 -21.84
C HIS A 220 19.70 -16.04 -22.96
N ALA A 221 18.81 -15.37 -23.70
CA ALA A 221 18.55 -15.70 -25.10
C ALA A 221 18.26 -14.41 -25.87
N SER A 222 19.22 -14.05 -26.72
CA SER A 222 19.18 -12.90 -27.61
C SER A 222 18.14 -13.11 -28.70
N VAL A 223 17.10 -12.28 -28.77
CA VAL A 223 16.21 -12.23 -29.94
C VAL A 223 16.21 -10.83 -30.52
N LYS A 224 17.01 -10.68 -31.58
CA LYS A 224 16.85 -9.64 -32.57
C LYS A 224 15.46 -9.80 -33.23
N PHE A 225 14.83 -8.65 -33.50
CA PHE A 225 13.67 -8.47 -34.38
C PHE A 225 12.29 -8.92 -33.87
N LEU A 226 11.77 -8.08 -32.99
CA LEU A 226 10.46 -7.41 -33.08
C LEU A 226 9.61 -7.63 -34.37
N ILE A 227 8.31 -7.82 -34.09
CA ILE A 227 7.10 -7.48 -34.88
C ILE A 227 6.57 -8.60 -35.78
N HIS A 228 5.42 -9.17 -35.42
CA HIS A 228 4.14 -8.96 -36.14
C HIS A 228 2.95 -9.57 -35.39
N ALA A 229 1.92 -8.74 -35.23
CA ALA A 229 0.50 -9.08 -35.15
C ALA A 229 -0.04 -9.70 -33.84
N PHE A 230 -0.31 -8.83 -32.88
CA PHE A 230 -1.59 -8.85 -32.19
C PHE A 230 -2.68 -8.38 -33.18
N SER A 231 -3.68 -9.21 -33.44
CA SER A 231 -5.00 -8.76 -33.93
C SER A 231 -6.02 -9.85 -33.63
N LEU A 232 -6.65 -9.77 -32.45
CA LEU A 232 -8.02 -10.17 -32.14
C LEU A 232 -8.18 -10.14 -30.61
N LEU A 233 -8.43 -8.95 -30.07
CA LEU A 233 -9.08 -8.82 -28.76
C LEU A 233 -10.37 -8.02 -28.97
N LEU A 234 -11.47 -8.74 -29.11
CA LEU A 234 -12.79 -8.26 -28.75
C LEU A 234 -13.29 -9.23 -27.69
N ILE A 235 -13.41 -8.72 -26.46
CA ILE A 235 -14.57 -8.81 -25.56
C ILE A 235 -14.08 -8.54 -24.12
N ALA A 236 -14.93 -7.81 -23.38
CA ALA A 236 -14.93 -7.54 -21.94
C ALA A 236 -14.21 -6.28 -21.44
N ASN A 237 -14.97 -5.19 -21.39
CA ASN A 237 -14.95 -4.27 -20.25
C ASN A 237 -15.16 -5.07 -18.94
N ALA A 238 -14.29 -4.90 -17.94
CA ALA A 238 -14.68 -4.85 -16.53
C ALA A 238 -13.52 -4.36 -15.62
N ALA A 239 -13.86 -3.37 -14.79
CA ALA A 239 -13.31 -3.03 -13.47
C ALA A 239 -11.93 -2.36 -13.35
N ILE A 240 -11.97 -1.03 -13.20
CA ILE A 240 -11.02 -0.22 -12.43
C ILE A 240 -11.32 -0.44 -10.93
N GLY A 241 -10.31 -0.66 -10.07
CA GLY A 241 -10.45 -0.76 -8.61
C GLY A 241 -9.34 0.01 -7.84
N HIS A 242 -9.70 0.62 -6.72
CA HIS A 242 -9.01 1.70 -5.96
C HIS A 242 -8.32 1.18 -4.67
N GLU A 243 -7.18 1.74 -4.22
CA GLU A 243 -6.47 1.36 -2.96
C GLU A 243 -6.65 2.43 -1.84
N ILE A 244 -7.69 2.34 -1.01
CA ILE A 244 -7.88 3.07 0.28
C ILE A 244 -8.26 2.02 1.33
N GLY A 245 -7.44 1.80 2.36
CA GLY A 245 -7.70 0.79 3.40
C GLY A 245 -6.50 0.45 4.29
N GLN A 246 -6.74 -0.17 5.46
CA GLN A 246 -5.66 -0.71 6.32
C GLN A 246 -4.90 -1.79 5.56
N ARG A 247 -3.55 -1.80 5.61
CA ARG A 247 -2.76 -2.79 4.86
C ARG A 247 -3.05 -4.21 5.37
N CYS A 248 -3.26 -5.13 4.45
CA CYS A 248 -3.39 -6.55 4.74
C CYS A 248 -2.04 -7.27 4.69
N LEU A 249 -2.00 -8.52 5.14
CA LEU A 249 -0.82 -9.36 4.93
C LEU A 249 -0.50 -9.44 3.43
N PRO A 250 0.76 -9.22 3.02
CA PRO A 250 1.15 -9.36 1.62
C PRO A 250 1.00 -10.81 1.17
N GLY A 251 0.64 -11.05 -0.09
CA GLY A 251 0.52 -12.41 -0.64
C GLY A 251 -0.72 -12.60 -1.49
N ASN A 252 -0.82 -13.76 -2.14
CA ASN A 252 -1.82 -14.00 -3.18
C ASN A 252 -3.25 -14.23 -2.66
N ASN A 253 -3.42 -14.44 -1.35
CA ASN A 253 -4.69 -14.84 -0.74
C ASN A 253 -5.31 -13.75 0.15
N HIS A 254 -4.74 -12.54 0.07
CA HIS A 254 -5.23 -11.35 0.74
C HIS A 254 -5.40 -10.25 -0.30
N LYS A 255 -6.42 -9.41 -0.13
CA LYS A 255 -6.44 -8.10 -0.77
C LYS A 255 -5.22 -7.32 -0.31
N LYS A 256 -4.77 -6.35 -1.10
CA LYS A 256 -3.65 -5.51 -0.69
C LYS A 256 -4.00 -4.60 0.50
N TYR A 257 -5.24 -4.13 0.54
CA TYR A 257 -5.79 -3.30 1.61
C TYR A 257 -7.16 -3.79 2.01
N ALA A 258 -7.47 -3.56 3.28
CA ALA A 258 -8.74 -3.87 3.87
C ALA A 258 -9.77 -2.92 3.30
N SER A 259 -10.88 -3.46 2.83
CA SER A 259 -11.98 -2.67 2.31
C SER A 259 -13.30 -3.39 2.56
N ALA A 260 -14.40 -2.66 2.42
CA ALA A 260 -15.72 -3.25 2.51
C ALA A 260 -15.92 -4.33 1.43
N GLU A 261 -16.52 -5.44 1.83
CA GLU A 261 -16.93 -6.58 1.01
C GLU A 261 -18.34 -6.97 1.47
N GLU A 262 -19.38 -6.42 0.83
CA GLU A 262 -20.76 -6.64 1.26
C GLU A 262 -21.20 -8.12 1.14
N ASN A 263 -20.49 -8.91 0.33
CA ASN A 263 -20.84 -10.27 -0.04
C ASN A 263 -20.02 -11.37 0.68
N LEU A 264 -19.44 -11.07 1.86
CA LEU A 264 -18.81 -12.12 2.68
C LEU A 264 -19.89 -13.04 3.29
N VAL A 265 -19.81 -14.34 3.01
CA VAL A 265 -20.83 -15.33 3.43
C VAL A 265 -20.47 -16.04 4.74
N ALA A 266 -19.28 -16.65 4.83
CA ALA A 266 -18.81 -17.30 6.04
C ALA A 266 -18.23 -16.30 7.07
N CYS A 267 -17.55 -15.25 6.59
CA CYS A 267 -16.80 -14.30 7.42
C CYS A 267 -17.50 -12.93 7.56
N LYS A 268 -18.82 -12.92 7.77
CA LYS A 268 -19.68 -11.72 7.76
C LYS A 268 -19.23 -10.61 8.72
N ALA A 269 -18.59 -10.95 9.83
CA ALA A 269 -18.10 -9.99 10.81
C ALA A 269 -17.13 -8.96 10.21
N TYR A 270 -16.40 -9.32 9.14
CA TYR A 270 -15.42 -8.45 8.50
C TYR A 270 -15.97 -7.65 7.30
N LYS A 271 -17.26 -7.79 6.95
CA LYS A 271 -17.83 -7.24 5.70
C LYS A 271 -17.61 -5.74 5.49
N ASN A 272 -17.49 -4.96 6.57
CA ASN A 272 -17.30 -3.50 6.46
C ASN A 272 -15.83 -3.11 6.25
N ASN A 273 -14.89 -3.96 6.65
CA ASN A 273 -13.45 -3.72 6.51
C ASN A 273 -12.71 -5.07 6.58
N SER A 274 -12.46 -5.70 5.43
CA SER A 274 -11.86 -7.04 5.35
C SER A 274 -10.66 -7.08 4.42
N CYS A 275 -9.73 -7.99 4.71
CA CYS A 275 -8.58 -8.32 3.88
C CYS A 275 -8.79 -9.50 2.93
N CYS A 276 -9.95 -10.14 2.96
CA CYS A 276 -10.28 -11.25 2.07
C CYS A 276 -11.30 -10.80 1.01
N THR A 277 -11.49 -11.61 -0.03
CA THR A 277 -12.56 -11.41 -1.02
C THR A 277 -13.72 -12.35 -0.74
N SER A 278 -14.89 -12.05 -1.33
CA SER A 278 -16.03 -12.97 -1.25
C SER A 278 -15.74 -14.36 -1.86
N ASP A 279 -14.85 -14.47 -2.86
CA ASP A 279 -14.42 -15.75 -3.48
C ASP A 279 -13.82 -16.71 -2.46
N PHE A 280 -12.95 -16.20 -1.58
CA PHE A 280 -12.40 -16.99 -0.50
C PHE A 280 -13.51 -17.48 0.44
N THR A 281 -14.37 -16.57 0.90
CA THR A 281 -15.40 -16.95 1.88
C THR A 281 -16.43 -17.93 1.34
N ARG A 282 -16.63 -17.99 0.01
CA ARG A 282 -17.47 -19.01 -0.64
C ARG A 282 -16.91 -20.42 -0.50
N GLN A 283 -15.58 -20.59 -0.42
CA GLN A 283 -14.96 -21.90 -0.20
C GLN A 283 -15.22 -22.44 1.21
N LEU A 284 -15.62 -21.57 2.14
CA LEU A 284 -15.95 -21.90 3.52
C LEU A 284 -17.46 -22.15 3.75
N VAL A 285 -18.28 -22.14 2.69
CA VAL A 285 -19.73 -22.40 2.77
C VAL A 285 -20.09 -23.88 2.61
N PRO A 286 -19.51 -24.65 1.67
CA PRO A 286 -19.84 -26.06 1.51
C PRO A 286 -19.45 -26.80 2.79
N SER A 287 -20.43 -27.40 3.45
CA SER A 287 -20.19 -28.28 4.59
C SER A 287 -20.55 -29.70 4.16
N PRO A 288 -19.65 -30.68 4.31
CA PRO A 288 -18.32 -30.55 4.90
C PRO A 288 -17.27 -29.91 3.98
N ILE A 289 -16.39 -29.09 4.57
CA ILE A 289 -15.25 -28.45 3.90
C ILE A 289 -14.13 -29.49 3.79
N LYS A 290 -13.87 -29.96 2.57
CA LYS A 290 -12.77 -30.90 2.30
C LYS A 290 -11.43 -30.19 2.11
N SER A 291 -11.44 -29.04 1.45
CA SER A 291 -10.24 -28.28 1.12
C SER A 291 -10.58 -26.81 0.89
N ILE A 292 -9.59 -25.96 1.08
CA ILE A 292 -9.61 -24.58 0.62
C ILE A 292 -8.34 -24.31 -0.19
N TYR A 293 -8.48 -23.53 -1.25
CA TYR A 293 -7.46 -23.42 -2.29
C TYR A 293 -7.02 -24.83 -2.72
N ASN A 294 -5.74 -25.18 -2.51
CA ASN A 294 -5.21 -26.52 -2.81
C ASN A 294 -4.83 -27.29 -1.54
N PHE A 295 -5.25 -26.83 -0.36
CA PHE A 295 -4.93 -27.45 0.91
C PHE A 295 -6.14 -28.21 1.47
N SER A 296 -6.01 -29.53 1.54
CA SER A 296 -6.95 -30.47 2.15
C SER A 296 -6.99 -30.34 3.67
N TRP A 297 -8.19 -30.13 4.19
CA TRP A 297 -8.52 -30.19 5.62
C TRP A 297 -8.74 -31.63 6.08
N THR A 298 -8.98 -32.55 5.15
CA THR A 298 -9.22 -33.97 5.42
C THR A 298 -8.24 -34.87 4.67
N PRO A 299 -6.91 -34.71 4.89
CA PRO A 299 -5.89 -35.52 4.20
C PRO A 299 -5.99 -37.02 4.56
N CYS A 300 -6.74 -37.36 5.61
CA CYS A 300 -7.05 -38.71 6.04
C CYS A 300 -8.26 -39.35 5.34
N ASN A 301 -8.75 -38.74 4.25
CA ASN A 301 -9.93 -39.19 3.50
C ASN A 301 -11.18 -39.36 4.39
N ASN A 302 -11.30 -38.51 5.41
CA ASN A 302 -12.41 -38.44 6.33
C ASN A 302 -13.21 -37.13 6.13
N THR A 303 -14.13 -36.87 7.03
CA THR A 303 -14.82 -35.58 7.16
C THR A 303 -14.58 -35.07 8.57
N LEU A 304 -14.29 -33.78 8.71
CA LEU A 304 -14.23 -33.16 10.04
C LEU A 304 -15.63 -33.08 10.64
N SER A 305 -15.73 -33.22 11.96
CA SER A 305 -16.93 -32.94 12.69
C SER A 305 -17.33 -31.47 12.50
N ALA A 306 -18.64 -31.20 12.48
CA ALA A 306 -19.14 -29.84 12.33
C ALA A 306 -18.62 -28.88 13.42
N ARG A 307 -18.30 -29.42 14.61
CA ARG A 307 -17.70 -28.64 15.71
C ARG A 307 -16.27 -28.26 15.36
N CYS A 308 -15.43 -29.20 14.95
CA CYS A 308 -14.04 -28.91 14.57
C CYS A 308 -13.95 -28.00 13.34
N GLU A 309 -14.76 -28.26 12.31
CA GLU A 309 -14.82 -27.45 11.08
C GLU A 309 -15.07 -25.97 11.39
N LYS A 310 -16.00 -25.67 12.31
CA LYS A 310 -16.34 -24.30 12.72
C LYS A 310 -15.12 -23.52 13.23
N PHE A 311 -14.24 -24.15 14.00
CA PHE A 311 -13.04 -23.47 14.51
C PHE A 311 -12.03 -23.18 13.41
N LEU A 312 -11.85 -24.11 12.46
CA LEU A 312 -10.99 -23.85 11.30
C LEU A 312 -11.53 -22.71 10.44
N VAL A 313 -12.86 -22.62 10.26
CA VAL A 313 -13.49 -21.47 9.59
C VAL A 313 -13.20 -20.16 10.33
N LEU A 314 -13.30 -20.13 11.66
CA LEU A 314 -13.01 -18.91 12.44
C LEU A 314 -11.54 -18.47 12.30
N ILE A 315 -10.60 -19.42 12.34
CA ILE A 315 -9.17 -19.16 12.15
C ILE A 315 -8.89 -18.61 10.75
N GLU A 316 -9.46 -19.23 9.73
CA GLU A 316 -9.34 -18.78 8.35
C GLU A 316 -9.96 -17.39 8.14
N CYS A 317 -11.13 -17.12 8.72
CA CYS A 317 -11.74 -15.81 8.68
C CYS A 317 -10.85 -14.75 9.35
N PHE A 318 -10.26 -15.03 10.52
CA PHE A 318 -9.31 -14.10 11.14
C PHE A 318 -8.08 -13.91 10.25
N TYR A 319 -7.41 -15.00 9.88
CA TYR A 319 -6.15 -14.94 9.15
C TYR A 319 -6.27 -14.25 7.80
N ARG A 320 -7.36 -14.50 7.06
CA ARG A 320 -7.57 -13.97 5.71
C ARG A 320 -8.34 -12.66 5.68
N CYS A 321 -9.34 -12.49 6.54
CA CYS A 321 -10.23 -11.35 6.47
C CYS A 321 -9.91 -10.27 7.50
N SER A 322 -9.27 -10.57 8.63
CA SER A 322 -8.99 -9.56 9.64
C SER A 322 -7.93 -8.57 9.16
N PRO A 323 -8.21 -7.26 9.17
CA PRO A 323 -7.17 -6.26 8.92
C PRO A 323 -6.14 -6.23 10.05
N ASP A 324 -6.47 -6.72 11.25
CA ASP A 324 -5.59 -6.71 12.42
C ASP A 324 -4.49 -7.78 12.35
N ALA A 325 -4.64 -8.81 11.51
CA ALA A 325 -3.64 -9.88 11.40
C ALA A 325 -2.25 -9.32 11.03
N ILE A 326 -2.20 -8.19 10.32
CA ILE A 326 -0.96 -7.51 9.92
C ILE A 326 -0.08 -7.07 11.10
N TYR A 327 -0.64 -6.85 12.30
CA TYR A 327 0.15 -6.40 13.45
C TYR A 327 1.07 -7.48 14.02
N TRP A 328 0.83 -8.73 13.62
CA TRP A 328 1.67 -9.89 13.89
C TRP A 328 2.39 -10.41 12.65
N GLU A 329 2.57 -9.57 11.62
CA GLU A 329 3.37 -9.88 10.43
C GLU A 329 4.71 -10.52 10.82
N ASN A 330 5.01 -11.67 10.20
CA ASN A 330 6.24 -12.38 10.42
C ASN A 330 7.39 -11.62 9.74
N PRO A 331 8.41 -11.15 10.48
CA PRO A 331 9.53 -10.40 9.90
C PRO A 331 10.32 -11.19 8.85
N ASP A 332 10.38 -12.52 9.01
CA ASP A 332 11.15 -13.42 8.15
C ASP A 332 10.33 -13.81 6.90
N PHE A 333 9.00 -13.79 7.01
CA PHE A 333 8.06 -14.19 5.96
C PHE A 333 6.83 -13.28 5.98
N PRO A 334 6.91 -12.07 5.40
CA PRO A 334 5.88 -11.05 5.56
C PRO A 334 4.46 -11.48 5.17
N SER A 335 4.31 -12.52 4.34
CA SER A 335 3.00 -13.08 3.96
C SER A 335 2.31 -13.94 5.01
N ALA A 336 2.94 -14.12 6.18
CA ALA A 336 2.43 -14.89 7.30
C ALA A 336 2.42 -14.06 8.58
N ILE A 337 1.77 -14.60 9.62
CA ILE A 337 1.83 -14.04 10.97
C ILE A 337 2.73 -14.90 11.87
N LYS A 338 3.27 -14.29 12.92
CA LYS A 338 4.14 -14.93 13.90
C LYS A 338 3.79 -14.42 15.29
N LYS A 339 3.63 -15.34 16.24
CA LYS A 339 3.37 -15.07 17.65
C LYS A 339 2.12 -14.21 17.91
N ALA A 340 1.03 -14.45 17.18
CA ALA A 340 -0.26 -13.83 17.48
C ALA A 340 -0.83 -14.42 18.80
N PRO A 341 -1.14 -13.59 19.81
CA PRO A 341 -1.55 -14.05 21.14
C PRO A 341 -3.02 -14.47 21.10
N ILE A 342 -3.33 -15.76 21.20
CA ILE A 342 -4.71 -16.26 21.14
C ILE A 342 -5.21 -16.59 22.55
N CYS A 343 -6.45 -16.21 22.83
CA CYS A 343 -7.06 -16.46 24.14
C CYS A 343 -7.15 -17.96 24.45
N ALA A 344 -6.81 -18.32 25.68
CA ALA A 344 -6.88 -19.68 26.21
C ALA A 344 -8.23 -20.35 25.93
N SER A 345 -9.33 -19.67 26.23
CA SER A 345 -10.68 -20.19 25.99
C SER A 345 -10.91 -20.64 24.55
N PHE A 346 -10.42 -19.88 23.57
CA PHE A 346 -10.54 -20.24 22.17
C PHE A 346 -9.72 -21.49 21.82
N CYS A 347 -8.47 -21.56 22.27
CA CYS A 347 -7.59 -22.70 22.00
C CYS A 347 -8.12 -23.99 22.65
N ASP A 348 -8.63 -23.90 23.88
CA ASP A 348 -9.15 -25.04 24.64
C ASP A 348 -10.46 -25.58 24.05
N GLU A 349 -11.40 -24.69 23.68
CA GLU A 349 -12.63 -25.10 22.99
C GLU A 349 -12.34 -25.66 21.59
N TRP A 350 -11.35 -25.11 20.88
CA TRP A 350 -10.92 -25.64 19.59
C TRP A 350 -10.41 -27.08 19.71
N TYR A 351 -9.58 -27.35 20.72
CA TYR A 351 -9.09 -28.70 20.97
C TYR A 351 -10.21 -29.66 21.32
N ASP A 352 -11.11 -29.30 22.25
CA ASP A 352 -12.22 -30.17 22.61
C ASP A 352 -13.16 -30.45 21.42
N ALA A 353 -13.35 -29.46 20.54
CA ALA A 353 -14.14 -29.63 19.32
C ALA A 353 -13.51 -30.58 18.30
N CYS A 354 -12.18 -30.68 18.25
CA CYS A 354 -11.43 -31.46 17.26
C CYS A 354 -10.84 -32.77 17.79
N ARG A 355 -10.78 -33.01 19.11
CA ARG A 355 -9.99 -34.10 19.72
C ARG A 355 -10.27 -35.52 19.20
N TYR A 356 -11.44 -35.77 18.61
CA TYR A 356 -11.84 -37.06 18.01
C TYR A 356 -11.87 -37.06 16.49
N ASP A 357 -11.57 -35.93 15.85
CA ASP A 357 -11.36 -35.85 14.42
C ASP A 357 -9.99 -36.41 14.04
N LEU A 358 -9.82 -36.79 12.77
CA LEU A 358 -8.57 -37.37 12.30
C LEU A 358 -7.62 -36.33 11.73
N THR A 359 -6.34 -36.48 12.06
CA THR A 359 -5.23 -35.80 11.41
C THR A 359 -4.04 -36.75 11.26
N CYS A 360 -3.03 -36.30 10.53
CA CYS A 360 -1.80 -37.05 10.29
C CYS A 360 -0.57 -36.12 10.32
N GLY A 361 -0.68 -34.98 10.99
CA GLY A 361 0.39 -34.01 11.11
C GLY A 361 0.18 -33.14 12.34
N ARG A 362 1.25 -32.91 13.08
CA ARG A 362 1.25 -32.04 14.25
C ARG A 362 1.44 -30.59 13.83
N ASN A 363 2.32 -30.31 12.88
CA ASN A 363 2.50 -29.01 12.25
C ASN A 363 2.05 -29.07 10.80
N TRP A 364 0.92 -28.46 10.50
CA TRP A 364 0.29 -28.49 9.18
C TRP A 364 1.02 -27.64 8.14
N LEU A 365 2.04 -26.87 8.54
CA LEU A 365 2.92 -26.15 7.62
C LEU A 365 4.05 -27.04 7.08
N THR A 366 4.46 -28.09 7.80
CA THR A 366 5.68 -28.86 7.51
C THR A 366 5.47 -30.37 7.37
N ASP A 367 4.42 -30.92 7.99
CA ASP A 367 4.31 -32.36 8.24
C ASP A 367 3.56 -33.12 7.13
N PHE A 368 3.35 -32.50 5.97
CA PHE A 368 2.69 -33.14 4.82
C PHE A 368 3.62 -33.34 3.63
N ASN A 369 3.27 -34.32 2.79
CA ASN A 369 3.77 -34.41 1.42
C ASN A 369 2.88 -33.54 0.53
N PHE A 370 3.47 -32.82 -0.41
CA PHE A 370 2.73 -32.00 -1.37
C PHE A 370 2.92 -32.57 -2.76
N SER A 371 1.81 -32.79 -3.46
CA SER A 371 1.82 -33.10 -4.89
C SER A 371 2.19 -31.86 -5.71
N ALA A 372 2.44 -32.05 -7.01
CA ALA A 372 2.80 -30.95 -7.93
C ALA A 372 1.69 -29.88 -8.05
N ASP A 373 0.43 -30.27 -7.86
CA ASP A 373 -0.75 -29.39 -7.81
C ASP A 373 -1.02 -28.80 -6.41
N GLY A 374 -0.16 -29.10 -5.42
CA GLY A 374 -0.18 -28.49 -4.10
C GLY A 374 -1.09 -29.16 -3.07
N VAL A 375 -1.63 -30.35 -3.37
CA VAL A 375 -2.48 -31.11 -2.44
C VAL A 375 -1.63 -31.79 -1.37
N ASN A 376 -1.95 -31.52 -0.12
CA ASN A 376 -1.29 -32.15 1.02
C ASN A 376 -1.82 -33.58 1.24
N THR A 377 -0.89 -34.51 1.41
CA THR A 377 -1.14 -35.90 1.79
C THR A 377 -0.34 -36.28 3.03
N CYS A 378 -0.83 -37.28 3.76
CA CYS A 378 -0.25 -37.69 5.03
C CYS A 378 1.17 -38.26 4.88
N LYS A 379 2.11 -37.75 5.68
CA LYS A 379 3.40 -38.42 5.94
C LYS A 379 3.28 -39.46 7.05
N GLN A 380 2.48 -39.15 8.07
CA GLN A 380 2.27 -39.99 9.25
C GLN A 380 0.93 -40.72 9.19
N PRO A 381 0.69 -41.75 10.03
CA PRO A 381 -0.60 -42.41 10.11
C PRO A 381 -1.71 -41.46 10.56
N CYS A 382 -2.91 -41.66 10.01
CA CYS A 382 -4.12 -40.98 10.45
C CYS A 382 -4.53 -41.45 11.85
N ARG A 383 -4.63 -40.52 12.79
CA ARG A 383 -5.03 -40.74 14.18
C ARG A 383 -5.89 -39.59 14.68
N ASN A 384 -6.46 -39.72 15.87
CA ASN A 384 -7.25 -38.65 16.46
C ASN A 384 -6.36 -37.42 16.72
N PHE A 385 -6.92 -36.21 16.68
CA PHE A 385 -6.18 -35.01 17.09
C PHE A 385 -5.60 -35.17 18.50
N SER A 386 -6.31 -35.82 19.42
CA SER A 386 -5.81 -36.11 20.78
C SER A 386 -4.58 -37.01 20.85
N ASP A 387 -4.24 -37.73 19.77
CA ASP A 387 -2.99 -38.49 19.67
C ASP A 387 -1.80 -37.60 19.22
N TYR A 388 -2.08 -36.46 18.58
CA TYR A 388 -1.08 -35.51 18.08
C TYR A 388 -0.93 -34.26 18.95
N PHE A 389 -1.97 -33.92 19.73
CA PHE A 389 -2.04 -32.73 20.57
C PHE A 389 -2.57 -33.11 21.95
N THR A 390 -1.87 -32.71 23.02
CA THR A 390 -2.24 -33.08 24.39
C THR A 390 -3.44 -32.28 24.91
N ASP A 391 -3.48 -30.98 24.60
CA ASP A 391 -4.48 -30.02 25.09
C ASP A 391 -4.63 -28.82 24.11
N GLY A 392 -5.41 -27.82 24.51
CA GLY A 392 -5.66 -26.61 23.72
C GLY A 392 -4.41 -25.78 23.44
N LYS A 393 -3.53 -25.63 24.43
CA LYS A 393 -2.24 -24.93 24.26
C LYS A 393 -1.37 -25.64 23.23
N ASP A 394 -1.26 -26.95 23.37
CA ASP A 394 -0.48 -27.79 22.48
C ASP A 394 -1.00 -27.77 21.04
N LEU A 395 -2.32 -27.76 20.86
CA LEU A 395 -2.96 -27.56 19.55
C LEU A 395 -2.69 -26.18 18.97
N CYS A 396 -2.89 -25.11 19.76
CA CYS A 396 -2.77 -23.73 19.32
C CYS A 396 -1.35 -23.40 18.84
N GLU A 397 -0.34 -23.80 19.61
CA GLU A 397 1.07 -23.51 19.34
C GLU A 397 1.73 -24.55 18.43
N GLY A 398 1.12 -25.73 18.28
CA GLY A 398 1.66 -26.81 17.45
C GLY A 398 1.16 -26.78 16.01
N LYS A 399 -0.15 -26.64 15.82
CA LYS A 399 -0.80 -26.91 14.53
C LYS A 399 -0.32 -26.05 13.37
N TRP A 400 -0.05 -24.78 13.64
CA TRP A 400 0.46 -23.82 12.66
C TRP A 400 1.87 -23.34 13.02
N GLY A 401 2.65 -24.16 13.75
CA GLY A 401 3.97 -23.79 14.24
C GLY A 401 3.95 -22.47 15.04
N GLN A 402 4.91 -21.58 14.79
CA GLN A 402 5.07 -20.32 15.55
C GLN A 402 4.03 -19.23 15.22
N THR A 403 2.93 -19.58 14.55
CA THR A 403 1.88 -18.64 14.13
C THR A 403 1.15 -18.05 15.34
N PHE A 404 0.76 -18.90 16.29
CA PHE A 404 -0.01 -18.53 17.48
C PHE A 404 0.77 -18.78 18.77
N VAL A 405 0.46 -17.99 19.79
CA VAL A 405 0.96 -18.15 21.17
C VAL A 405 -0.26 -18.20 22.08
N TYR A 406 -0.32 -19.22 22.93
CA TYR A 406 -1.41 -19.38 23.90
C TYR A 406 -1.28 -18.34 25.01
N LYS A 407 -2.37 -17.61 25.28
CA LYS A 407 -2.44 -16.62 26.37
C LYS A 407 -3.32 -17.10 27.51
N GLU A 408 -2.65 -17.45 28.61
CA GLU A 408 -3.26 -17.78 29.89
C GLU A 408 -4.22 -16.66 30.36
N ASN A 409 -5.32 -17.04 31.01
CA ASN A 409 -6.31 -16.14 31.65
C ASN A 409 -7.11 -15.20 30.72
N ASP A 410 -7.03 -15.35 29.41
CA ASP A 410 -7.78 -14.54 28.43
C ASP A 410 -7.57 -13.01 28.55
N VAL A 411 -6.39 -12.59 29.02
CA VAL A 411 -5.99 -11.18 29.11
C VAL A 411 -5.04 -10.83 27.96
N ASP A 412 -5.25 -9.66 27.34
CA ASP A 412 -4.42 -9.13 26.24
C ASP A 412 -4.22 -10.14 25.08
N CYS A 413 -5.31 -10.76 24.65
CA CYS A 413 -5.32 -11.82 23.65
C CYS A 413 -6.40 -11.61 22.58
N LEU A 414 -6.13 -12.13 21.40
CA LEU A 414 -6.99 -12.09 20.23
C LEU A 414 -8.13 -13.09 20.36
N LYS A 415 -9.34 -12.60 20.13
CA LYS A 415 -10.54 -13.39 19.91
C LYS A 415 -10.70 -13.66 18.41
N MET A 416 -11.00 -14.90 18.03
CA MET A 416 -11.25 -15.24 16.62
C MET A 416 -12.74 -15.18 16.24
N ASN A 417 -13.63 -15.35 17.22
CA ASN A 417 -15.07 -15.17 17.04
C ASN A 417 -15.45 -13.69 17.16
N ILE A 418 -15.16 -12.92 16.11
CA ILE A 418 -15.36 -11.47 16.11
C ILE A 418 -16.84 -11.08 16.01
N THR A 419 -17.26 -10.20 16.91
CA THR A 419 -18.53 -9.46 16.83
C THR A 419 -18.29 -8.02 16.37
N SER A 420 -19.37 -7.27 16.10
CA SER A 420 -19.32 -5.81 15.90
C SER A 420 -19.82 -5.11 17.17
N PRO A 421 -19.04 -4.19 17.78
CA PRO A 421 -17.70 -3.71 17.38
C PRO A 421 -16.58 -4.74 17.58
N ASN A 422 -15.47 -4.58 16.85
CA ASN A 422 -14.32 -5.49 16.86
C ASN A 422 -13.68 -5.55 18.25
N GLN A 423 -13.67 -6.74 18.86
CA GLN A 423 -13.19 -6.96 20.23
C GLN A 423 -11.66 -6.96 20.36
N ASN A 424 -10.92 -6.99 19.26
CA ASN A 424 -9.45 -7.04 19.26
C ASN A 424 -8.78 -5.66 19.22
N GLU A 425 -9.56 -4.58 19.14
CA GLU A 425 -9.02 -3.22 18.97
C GLU A 425 -8.05 -2.80 20.08
N GLU A 426 -8.35 -3.13 21.34
CA GLU A 426 -7.48 -2.79 22.48
C GLU A 426 -6.18 -3.59 22.50
N VAL A 427 -6.22 -4.86 22.06
CA VAL A 427 -5.03 -5.72 21.95
C VAL A 427 -4.08 -5.17 20.88
N VAL A 428 -4.64 -4.68 19.77
CA VAL A 428 -3.89 -4.01 18.70
C VAL A 428 -3.26 -2.70 19.20
N LYS A 429 -4.04 -1.85 19.88
CA LYS A 429 -3.54 -0.58 20.44
C LYS A 429 -2.34 -0.81 21.37
N LYS A 430 -2.46 -1.78 22.29
CA LYS A 430 -1.37 -2.15 23.20
C LYS A 430 -0.15 -2.68 22.47
N ARG A 431 -0.35 -3.50 21.43
CA ARG A 431 0.76 -4.02 20.61
C ARG A 431 1.53 -2.91 19.90
N LEU A 432 0.87 -1.82 19.52
CA LEU A 432 1.49 -0.66 18.90
C LEU A 432 2.27 0.17 19.92
N SER A 433 1.72 0.41 21.13
CA SER A 433 2.43 1.14 22.18
C SER A 433 3.72 0.46 22.63
N ASP A 434 3.75 -0.87 22.68
CA ASP A 434 4.94 -1.65 23.08
C ASP A 434 6.04 -1.69 22.01
N LYS A 435 5.78 -1.22 20.78
CA LYS A 435 6.82 -1.08 19.73
C LYS A 435 7.50 0.29 19.75
N ASP A 436 6.87 1.28 20.38
CA ASP A 436 7.36 2.66 20.48
C ASP A 436 8.07 2.94 21.82
N ALA A 437 8.10 1.94 22.72
CA ALA A 437 8.85 1.91 23.98
C ALA A 437 10.11 1.03 23.84
#